data_AF-A0AAD6Y337-F1
#
_entry.id   AF-A0AAD6Y337-F1
#
_cell.length_a   1.000
_cell.length_b   1.000
_cell.length_c   1.000
_cell.angle_alpha   90.00
_cell.angle_beta   90.00
_cell.angle_gamma   90.00
#
_symmetry.space_group_name_H-M   'P 1'
#
loop_
_entity.id
_entity.type
_entity.pdbx_description
1 polymer ?
#
loop_
_entity_poly.entity_id
_entity_poly.type
_entity_poly.pdbx_seq_one_letter_code
_entity_poly.pdbx_strand_id
1 'polypeptide(L)'
;MFFARFALIFSAYFLASFVDALPLKLRAAALNVATCTDPATQLVEHDCNVALLGLGGGIAGAIEFLRVNAPSTTAVSGTCRVTATAVNGGTTIDISKGRLEGHGSANGGFDNLLTACGPSPGSMVIGGGSNDGGDIEIAISAA
;
A
#
# COMPACT_ATOMS: atom_id res chain seq x y z
N MET A 1 -74.96 16.68 20.91
CA MET A 1 -74.76 15.76 19.77
C MET A 1 -73.64 16.37 18.92
N PHE A 2 -72.38 16.21 19.32
CA PHE A 2 -71.44 15.13 18.97
C PHE A 2 -71.21 14.94 17.46
N PHE A 3 -69.92 14.87 17.11
CA PHE A 3 -69.27 14.65 15.81
C PHE A 3 -69.00 15.88 14.96
N ALA A 4 -67.81 16.10 14.41
CA ALA A 4 -66.44 15.70 14.74
C ALA A 4 -65.59 16.56 13.79
N ARG A 5 -64.59 17.26 14.33
CA ARG A 5 -63.54 17.88 13.54
C ARG A 5 -62.73 16.76 12.90
N PHE A 6 -62.72 16.66 11.57
CA PHE A 6 -61.84 15.71 10.88
C PHE A 6 -60.86 16.50 10.01
N ALA A 7 -59.64 16.59 10.51
CA ALA A 7 -58.49 17.14 9.84
C ALA A 7 -58.16 16.30 8.60
N LEU A 8 -58.09 16.93 7.42
CA LEU A 8 -57.45 16.35 6.24
C LEU A 8 -56.08 17.00 6.08
N ILE A 9 -55.09 16.42 6.77
CA ILE A 9 -53.67 16.59 6.48
C ILE A 9 -53.28 15.34 5.70
N PHE A 10 -53.28 15.40 4.37
CA PHE A 10 -52.81 14.31 3.52
C PHE A 10 -51.42 14.63 2.99
N SER A 11 -50.44 14.22 3.80
CA SER A 11 -49.15 13.62 3.43
C SER A 11 -48.47 14.13 2.16
N ALA A 12 -47.60 15.12 2.31
CA ALA A 12 -46.50 15.36 1.39
C ALA A 12 -45.52 14.18 1.51
N TYR A 13 -45.63 13.22 0.60
CA TYR A 13 -44.69 12.11 0.47
C TYR A 13 -43.31 12.65 0.09
N PHE A 14 -42.46 12.70 1.11
CA PHE A 14 -41.07 13.08 1.08
C PHE A 14 -40.28 11.97 0.36
N LEU A 15 -40.00 12.13 -0.93
CA LEU A 15 -39.00 11.30 -1.63
C LEU A 15 -37.61 11.78 -1.22
N ALA A 16 -37.16 11.40 -0.03
CA ALA A 16 -35.76 11.52 0.34
C ALA A 16 -34.96 10.43 -0.39
N SER A 17 -34.17 10.88 -1.35
CA SER A 17 -33.20 10.10 -2.11
C SER A 17 -32.17 9.45 -1.17
N PHE A 18 -32.11 8.12 -1.13
CA PHE A 18 -30.97 7.40 -0.57
C PHE A 18 -29.86 7.40 -1.61
N VAL A 19 -29.06 8.47 -1.63
CA VAL A 19 -27.75 8.46 -2.29
C VAL A 19 -26.74 8.13 -1.20
N ASP A 20 -26.64 6.84 -0.87
CA ASP A 20 -25.51 6.35 -0.09
C ASP A 20 -24.27 6.40 -0.98
N ALA A 21 -23.60 7.56 -0.97
CA ALA A 21 -22.29 7.70 -1.56
C ALA A 21 -21.35 6.76 -0.81
N LEU A 22 -20.87 5.70 -1.47
CA LEU A 22 -19.76 4.91 -0.95
C LEU A 22 -18.61 5.88 -0.65
N PRO A 23 -18.04 5.88 0.56
CA PRO A 23 -16.88 6.71 0.85
C PRO A 23 -15.69 6.18 0.04
N LEU A 24 -15.45 6.77 -1.13
CA LEU A 24 -14.23 6.57 -1.89
C LEU A 24 -13.09 7.21 -1.09
N LYS A 25 -12.29 6.37 -0.41
CA LYS A 25 -11.08 6.80 0.29
C LYS A 25 -10.10 7.33 -0.78
N LEU A 26 -9.83 8.64 -0.75
CA LEU A 26 -8.95 9.28 -1.73
C LEU A 26 -7.53 8.73 -1.59
N ARG A 27 -7.01 8.13 -2.67
CA ARG A 27 -5.60 7.72 -2.76
C ARG A 27 -4.79 8.87 -3.34
N ALA A 28 -3.92 9.48 -2.53
CA ALA A 28 -3.15 10.67 -2.89
C ALA A 28 -1.79 10.35 -3.56
N ALA A 29 -1.37 9.09 -3.63
CA ALA A 29 -0.08 8.69 -4.22
C ALA A 29 -0.27 8.08 -5.61
N ALA A 30 0.58 8.47 -6.56
CA ALA A 30 0.68 7.78 -7.84
C ALA A 30 1.24 6.37 -7.60
N LEU A 31 0.45 5.35 -7.95
CA LEU A 31 0.84 3.95 -7.76
C LEU A 31 1.87 3.53 -8.81
N ASN A 32 2.85 2.74 -8.38
CA ASN A 32 3.91 2.18 -9.20
C ASN A 32 4.75 3.23 -9.95
N VAL A 33 4.86 4.44 -9.39
CA VAL A 33 5.77 5.49 -9.88
C VAL A 33 6.94 5.61 -8.90
N ALA A 34 8.14 5.29 -9.37
CA ALA A 34 9.36 5.36 -8.55
C ALA A 34 9.76 6.82 -8.33
N THR A 35 10.22 7.12 -7.12
CA THR A 35 10.86 8.39 -6.76
C THR A 35 12.28 8.09 -6.31
N CYS A 36 13.27 8.48 -7.10
CA CYS A 36 14.70 8.29 -6.77
C CYS A 36 15.23 9.54 -6.06
N THR A 37 15.83 9.39 -4.88
CA THR A 37 16.14 10.52 -4.00
C THR A 37 17.62 10.89 -3.93
N ASP A 38 18.52 9.94 -4.20
CA ASP A 38 19.97 10.18 -4.16
C ASP A 38 20.73 9.32 -5.18
N PRO A 39 20.83 9.75 -6.46
CA PRO A 39 21.50 8.97 -7.49
C PRO A 39 23.02 8.87 -7.33
N ALA A 40 23.62 9.69 -6.45
CA ALA A 40 25.07 9.65 -6.20
C ALA A 40 25.45 8.52 -5.25
N THR A 41 24.52 8.10 -4.38
CA THR A 41 24.71 6.96 -3.49
C THR A 41 24.46 5.66 -4.24
N GLN A 42 25.50 4.83 -4.33
CA GLN A 42 25.43 3.51 -4.96
C GLN A 42 25.31 2.44 -3.87
N LEU A 43 24.19 1.73 -3.88
CA LEU A 43 23.93 0.54 -3.07
C LEU A 43 24.37 -0.71 -3.85
N VAL A 44 24.43 -1.86 -3.19
CA VAL A 44 24.62 -3.15 -3.85
C VAL A 44 23.26 -3.81 -4.05
N GLU A 45 22.92 -4.16 -5.30
CA GLU A 45 21.62 -4.76 -5.61
C GLU A 45 21.37 -6.07 -4.85
N HIS A 46 22.41 -6.93 -4.74
CA HIS A 46 22.33 -8.15 -3.94
C HIS A 46 21.97 -7.85 -2.47
N ASP A 47 22.54 -6.80 -1.89
CA ASP A 47 22.24 -6.37 -0.53
C ASP A 47 20.79 -5.93 -0.40
N CYS A 48 20.27 -5.17 -1.38
CA CYS A 48 18.87 -4.75 -1.37
C CYS A 48 17.90 -5.93 -1.49
N ASN A 49 18.22 -6.93 -2.33
CA ASN A 49 17.43 -8.14 -2.46
C ASN A 49 17.42 -8.94 -1.14
N VAL A 50 18.59 -9.15 -0.52
CA VAL A 50 18.67 -9.85 0.78
C VAL A 50 17.94 -9.07 1.87
N ALA A 51 18.06 -7.73 1.89
CA ALA A 51 17.32 -6.89 2.82
C ALA A 51 15.80 -7.01 2.60
N LEU A 52 15.31 -7.00 1.35
CA LEU A 52 13.89 -7.22 1.05
C LEU A 52 13.41 -8.57 1.60
N LEU A 53 14.14 -9.66 1.34
CA LEU A 53 13.81 -11.00 1.82
C LEU A 53 13.90 -11.10 3.36
N GLY A 54 14.58 -10.18 4.03
CA GLY A 54 14.67 -10.11 5.49
C GLY A 54 13.49 -9.39 6.18
N LEU A 55 12.62 -8.70 5.43
CA LEU A 55 11.48 -7.98 6.01
C LEU A 55 10.55 -8.93 6.78
N GLY A 56 9.96 -8.42 7.87
CA GLY A 56 9.02 -9.20 8.68
C GLY A 56 9.59 -10.47 9.32
N GLY A 57 10.92 -10.66 9.32
CA GLY A 57 11.58 -11.88 9.80
C GLY A 57 11.82 -12.95 8.73
N GLY A 58 11.50 -12.67 7.46
CA GLY A 58 11.76 -13.56 6.33
C GLY A 58 10.62 -13.63 5.30
N ILE A 59 10.97 -13.53 4.01
CA ILE A 59 10.10 -13.79 2.85
C ILE A 59 10.90 -14.67 1.86
N ALA A 60 10.64 -15.96 1.75
CA ALA A 60 11.35 -16.90 0.87
C ALA A 60 10.42 -17.59 -0.15
N GLY A 61 10.80 -18.74 -0.74
CA GLY A 61 9.85 -19.65 -1.42
C GLY A 61 9.13 -19.15 -2.69
N ALA A 62 8.20 -19.96 -3.21
CA ALA A 62 7.49 -19.67 -4.47
C ALA A 62 6.25 -18.77 -4.30
N ILE A 63 5.56 -18.87 -3.16
CA ILE A 63 4.41 -18.03 -2.79
C ILE A 63 4.53 -17.73 -1.29
N GLU A 64 5.06 -16.56 -0.96
CA GLU A 64 5.17 -16.09 0.42
C GLU A 64 4.57 -14.70 0.59
N PHE A 65 4.35 -14.32 1.84
CA PHE A 65 3.72 -13.06 2.22
C PHE A 65 4.57 -12.36 3.27
N LEU A 66 4.76 -11.06 3.10
CA LEU A 66 5.16 -10.17 4.18
C LEU A 66 3.92 -9.85 5.02
N ARG A 67 3.83 -10.48 6.19
CA ARG A 67 2.74 -10.24 7.16
C ARG A 67 3.28 -9.66 8.45
N VAL A 68 2.97 -8.39 8.69
CA VAL A 68 3.41 -7.68 9.89
C VAL A 68 2.22 -6.97 10.51
N ASN A 69 1.97 -7.25 11.80
CA ASN A 69 0.96 -6.55 12.59
C ASN A 69 1.51 -5.21 13.13
N ALA A 70 2.06 -4.40 12.22
CA ALA A 70 2.60 -3.08 12.47
C ALA A 70 2.57 -2.28 11.16
N PRO A 71 2.52 -0.94 11.21
CA PRO A 71 2.43 -0.11 10.00
C PRO A 71 3.76 -0.04 9.24
N SER A 72 4.87 -0.53 9.79
CA SER A 72 6.16 -0.49 9.13
C SER A 72 7.04 -1.66 9.56
N THR A 73 7.91 -2.10 8.66
CA THR A 73 8.96 -3.08 8.91
C THR A 73 10.18 -2.73 8.08
N THR A 74 11.35 -2.96 8.65
CA THR A 74 12.63 -2.62 8.04
C THR A 74 13.57 -3.81 8.19
N ALA A 75 14.38 -4.02 7.15
CA ALA A 75 15.47 -4.97 7.16
C ALA A 75 16.69 -4.35 6.49
N VAL A 76 17.86 -4.83 6.88
CA VAL A 76 19.15 -4.30 6.46
C VAL A 76 20.04 -5.46 6.06
N SER A 77 20.74 -5.32 4.94
CA SER A 77 21.82 -6.21 4.54
C SER A 77 22.91 -5.37 3.89
N GLY A 78 24.16 -5.57 4.31
CA GLY A 78 25.32 -4.84 3.77
C GLY A 78 25.09 -3.33 3.66
N THR A 79 25.08 -2.83 2.42
CA THR A 79 24.91 -1.41 2.08
C THR A 79 23.46 -0.93 2.03
N CYS A 80 22.48 -1.83 2.04
CA CYS A 80 21.10 -1.49 1.72
C CYS A 80 20.15 -1.72 2.89
N ARG A 81 19.30 -0.72 3.14
CA ARG A 81 18.16 -0.76 4.05
C ARG A 81 16.89 -0.70 3.23
N VAL A 82 16.03 -1.70 3.42
CA VAL A 82 14.69 -1.75 2.82
C VAL A 82 13.65 -1.52 3.90
N THR A 83 12.68 -0.66 3.64
CA THR A 83 11.55 -0.41 4.52
C THR A 83 10.25 -0.56 3.76
N ALA A 84 9.31 -1.33 4.30
CA ALA A 84 7.93 -1.39 3.85
C ALA A 84 7.04 -0.68 4.85
N THR A 85 6.19 0.23 4.38
CA THR A 85 5.32 1.06 5.22
C THR A 85 3.90 1.05 4.68
N ALA A 86 2.92 0.78 5.55
CA ALA A 86 1.51 0.95 5.27
C ALA A 86 1.17 2.44 5.12
N VAL A 87 0.55 2.79 4.00
CA VAL A 87 0.14 4.15 3.67
C VAL A 87 -1.37 4.19 3.36
N ASN A 88 -1.92 5.38 3.08
CA ASN A 88 -3.34 5.59 2.77
C ASN A 88 -4.31 5.12 3.88
N GLY A 89 -3.87 5.29 5.14
CA GLY A 89 -4.63 4.92 6.33
C GLY A 89 -4.62 3.42 6.62
N GLY A 90 -3.70 2.67 6.01
CA GLY A 90 -3.34 1.32 6.44
C GLY A 90 -2.54 1.34 7.73
N THR A 91 -2.62 0.27 8.51
CA THR A 91 -1.98 0.10 9.83
C THR A 91 -1.26 -1.24 9.99
N THR A 92 -1.48 -2.19 9.09
CA THR A 92 -0.78 -3.49 9.03
C THR A 92 -0.28 -3.77 7.62
N ILE A 93 0.64 -4.72 7.48
CA ILE A 93 1.20 -5.13 6.19
C ILE A 93 0.80 -6.58 5.94
N ASP A 94 0.18 -6.85 4.79
CA ASP A 94 -0.12 -8.18 4.25
C ASP A 94 -0.01 -8.14 2.72
N ILE A 95 1.23 -8.25 2.23
CA ILE A 95 1.56 -8.17 0.81
C ILE A 95 2.29 -9.42 0.36
N SER A 96 1.90 -9.98 -0.79
CA SER A 96 2.58 -11.16 -1.33
C SER A 96 3.94 -10.78 -1.91
N LYS A 97 4.89 -11.72 -1.85
CA LYS A 97 6.20 -11.60 -2.50
C LYS A 97 6.06 -11.27 -3.97
N GLY A 98 5.09 -11.87 -4.67
CA GLY A 98 4.81 -11.55 -6.07
C GLY A 98 4.40 -10.11 -6.37
N ARG A 99 3.82 -9.37 -5.41
CA ARG A 99 3.57 -7.94 -5.58
C ARG A 99 4.83 -7.10 -5.36
N LEU A 100 5.81 -7.63 -4.65
CA LEU A 100 7.10 -6.98 -4.40
C LEU A 100 8.10 -7.28 -5.54
N GLU A 101 8.35 -8.55 -5.83
CA GLU A 101 9.37 -9.06 -6.76
C GLU A 101 8.81 -9.69 -8.04
N GLY A 102 7.50 -9.56 -8.28
CA GLY A 102 6.90 -10.08 -9.49
C GLY A 102 6.78 -11.60 -9.54
N HIS A 103 6.20 -12.09 -10.63
CA HIS A 103 6.13 -13.51 -10.96
C HIS A 103 6.26 -13.70 -12.47
N GLY A 104 7.22 -14.51 -12.91
CA GLY A 104 7.43 -14.81 -14.33
C GLY A 104 7.95 -13.60 -15.10
N SER A 105 7.19 -13.12 -16.09
CA SER A 105 7.59 -12.02 -16.98
C SER A 105 7.18 -10.62 -16.49
N ALA A 106 6.53 -10.50 -15.33
CA ALA A 106 6.06 -9.23 -14.80
C ALA A 106 6.78 -8.87 -13.51
N ASN A 107 7.38 -7.68 -13.50
CA ASN A 107 8.04 -7.08 -12.34
C ASN A 107 7.04 -6.68 -11.26
N GLY A 108 7.42 -6.89 -10.00
CA GLY A 108 6.70 -6.34 -8.85
C GLY A 108 7.11 -4.90 -8.55
N GLY A 109 6.54 -4.31 -7.50
CA GLY A 109 6.81 -2.92 -7.15
C GLY A 109 8.26 -2.65 -6.73
N PHE A 110 8.89 -3.57 -6.00
CA PHE A 110 10.30 -3.45 -5.65
C PHE A 110 11.21 -3.59 -6.89
N ASP A 111 10.93 -4.55 -7.78
CA ASP A 111 11.72 -4.66 -9.02
C ASP A 111 11.53 -3.44 -9.91
N ASN A 112 10.32 -2.88 -9.97
CA ASN A 112 10.05 -1.66 -10.73
C ASN A 112 10.80 -0.47 -10.13
N LEU A 113 10.95 -0.42 -8.81
CA LEU A 113 11.78 0.58 -8.13
C LEU A 113 13.26 0.43 -8.52
N LEU A 114 13.81 -0.79 -8.44
CA LEU A 114 15.21 -1.05 -8.86
C LEU A 114 15.41 -0.82 -10.36
N THR A 115 14.42 -1.14 -11.19
CA THR A 115 14.47 -0.89 -12.64
C THR A 115 14.51 0.61 -12.94
N ALA A 116 13.76 1.41 -12.19
CA ALA A 116 13.67 2.85 -12.41
C ALA A 116 14.85 3.63 -11.81
N CYS A 117 15.27 3.28 -10.60
CA CYS A 117 16.31 4.02 -9.85
C CYS A 117 17.70 3.39 -9.92
N GLY A 118 17.82 2.17 -10.45
CA GLY A 118 19.00 1.34 -10.23
C GLY A 118 19.19 1.05 -8.73
N PRO A 119 20.40 0.65 -8.30
CA PRO A 119 20.72 0.48 -6.90
C PRO A 119 21.02 1.82 -6.23
N SER A 120 20.09 2.77 -6.30
CA SER A 120 20.18 4.09 -5.65
C SER A 120 18.99 4.30 -4.72
N PRO A 121 19.13 5.05 -3.61
CA PRO A 121 18.02 5.37 -2.72
C PRO A 121 16.78 5.93 -3.44
N GLY A 122 15.62 5.45 -3.02
CA GLY A 122 14.33 5.83 -3.59
C GLY A 122 13.17 5.06 -2.99
N SER A 123 11.94 5.40 -3.40
CA SER A 123 10.73 4.71 -2.95
C SER A 123 9.67 4.59 -4.05
N MET A 124 8.71 3.70 -3.81
CA MET A 124 7.56 3.48 -4.68
C MET A 124 6.35 3.04 -3.84
N VAL A 125 5.16 3.52 -4.20
CA VAL A 125 3.90 3.05 -3.62
C VAL A 125 3.28 1.94 -4.47
N ILE A 126 3.05 0.79 -3.85
CA ILE A 126 2.46 -0.41 -4.44
C ILE A 126 0.99 -0.48 -4.00
N GLY A 127 0.10 -0.68 -4.96
CA GLY A 127 -1.34 -0.79 -4.68
C GLY A 127 -1.71 -2.01 -3.84
N GLY A 128 -2.47 -1.78 -2.77
CA GLY A 128 -2.93 -2.77 -1.82
C GLY A 128 -1.83 -3.25 -0.89
N GLY A 129 -2.07 -4.36 -0.20
CA GLY A 129 -1.08 -4.96 0.70
C GLY A 129 -1.10 -4.41 2.12
N SER A 130 -2.05 -3.52 2.43
CA SER A 130 -2.36 -3.08 3.78
C SER A 130 -3.86 -3.20 4.06
N ASN A 131 -4.25 -3.22 5.34
CA ASN A 131 -5.65 -3.22 5.74
C ASN A 131 -6.38 -1.91 5.38
N ASP A 132 -7.71 -1.92 5.50
CA ASP A 132 -8.58 -0.75 5.28
C ASP A 132 -8.41 -0.09 3.89
N GLY A 133 -8.05 -0.91 2.90
CA GLY A 133 -7.78 -0.48 1.53
C GLY A 133 -6.49 0.34 1.37
N GLY A 134 -5.58 0.27 2.35
CA GLY A 134 -4.29 0.92 2.32
C GLY A 134 -3.32 0.30 1.30
N ASP A 135 -2.29 1.07 0.98
CA ASP A 135 -1.24 0.71 0.04
C ASP A 135 0.08 0.48 0.81
N ILE A 136 1.11 -0.04 0.14
CA ILE A 136 2.44 -0.23 0.72
C ILE A 136 3.44 0.65 0.00
N GLU A 137 4.11 1.54 0.72
CA GLU A 137 5.33 2.18 0.25
C GLU A 137 6.53 1.27 0.53
N ILE A 138 7.29 0.95 -0.51
CA ILE A 138 8.58 0.27 -0.40
C ILE A 138 9.69 1.30 -0.67
N ALA A 139 10.68 1.36 0.20
CA ALA A 139 11.79 2.30 0.09
C ALA A 139 13.13 1.59 0.28
N ILE A 140 14.13 1.99 -0.52
CA ILE A 140 15.53 1.61 -0.37
C ILE A 140 16.37 2.82 0.01
N SER A 141 17.33 2.62 0.90
CA SER A 141 18.24 3.66 1.39
C SER A 141 19.56 3.04 1.83
N ALA A 142 20.58 3.88 2.07
CA ALA A 142 21.83 3.42 2.68
C ALA A 142 21.59 2.88 4.10
N ALA A 143 22.28 1.79 4.44
CA ALA A 143 22.20 1.12 5.73
C ALA A 143 22.66 1.99 6.91
#